data_AF-A0A352B7K3-F1
#
_entry.id   AF-A0A352B7K3-F1
#
_cell.length_a   1.000
_cell.length_b   1.000
_cell.length_c   1.000
_cell.angle_alpha   90.00
_cell.angle_beta   90.00
_cell.angle_gamma   90.00
#
_symmetry.space_group_name_H-M   'P 1'
#
loop_
_entity.id
_entity.type
_entity.pdbx_description
1 polymer ?
#
loop_
_entity_poly.entity_id
_entity_poly.type
_entity_poly.pdbx_seq_one_letter_code
_entity_poly.pdbx_strand_id
1 'polypeptide(L)'
;MRMVTPKLDHEINQLCREMEGFEAAASVANTGTGARREGKQFEQWVARLWRAFRRAAEAGGAQAEVVAGVGARRYAKLTVETRSIFVPTWKEDPVTDPNAERSRWLEVAFGVSDLIGAFPTEAEAIRQYAPQTGFYAGANYPALYNGLTTKFDDTVVLVDGHVLREKILLEYKTAKSSAGRQVDGNAHERLSFQIMQYLEVATRYTKCSLMVIANGAFVRYRNKYHVNFHVQADRLTNFGWFSMQHACTVAEYTRFLTGLLAWLFEGTPRVGWSAR
;
A
#
# COMPACT_ATOMS: atom_id res chain seq x y z
N MET A 1 5.57 4.14 33.19
CA MET A 1 5.13 5.47 32.71
C MET A 1 4.11 5.22 31.62
N ARG A 2 2.87 5.70 31.74
CA ARG A 2 1.82 5.43 30.74
C ARG A 2 2.18 6.22 29.48
N MET A 3 2.60 5.55 28.41
CA MET A 3 2.88 6.22 27.15
C MET A 3 1.54 6.67 26.55
N VAL A 4 1.44 7.96 26.25
CA VAL A 4 0.26 8.57 25.64
C VAL A 4 0.45 8.54 24.13
N THR A 5 -0.53 8.05 23.38
CA THR A 5 -0.48 8.08 21.92
C THR A 5 -0.27 9.52 21.44
N PRO A 6 0.80 9.78 20.67
CA PRO A 6 1.07 11.13 20.19
C PRO A 6 -0.05 11.58 19.25
N LYS A 7 -0.40 12.86 19.34
CA LYS A 7 -1.35 13.48 18.41
C LYS A 7 -0.66 13.73 17.07
N LEU A 8 -1.42 13.62 15.98
CA LEU A 8 -0.95 14.08 14.67
C LEU A 8 -0.72 15.60 14.71
N ASP A 9 0.44 16.05 14.24
CA ASP A 9 0.84 17.45 14.30
C ASP A 9 0.19 18.31 13.18
N HIS A 10 0.50 19.60 13.18
CA HIS A 10 0.00 20.55 12.19
C HIS A 10 0.47 20.20 10.76
N GLU A 11 1.70 19.70 10.60
CA GLU A 11 2.27 19.37 9.30
C GLU A 11 1.57 18.17 8.66
N ILE A 12 1.29 17.12 9.42
CA ILE A 12 0.50 15.97 8.95
C ILE A 12 -0.86 16.43 8.44
N ASN A 13 -1.55 17.28 9.22
CA ASN A 13 -2.86 17.80 8.83
C ASN A 13 -2.79 18.66 7.57
N GLN A 14 -1.75 19.48 7.42
CA GLN A 14 -1.52 20.27 6.21
C GLN A 14 -1.28 19.36 4.99
N LEU A 15 -0.41 18.35 5.11
CA LEU A 15 -0.12 17.40 4.04
C LEU A 15 -1.37 16.62 3.62
N CYS A 16 -2.19 16.18 4.58
CA CYS A 16 -3.48 15.54 4.29
C CYS A 16 -4.41 16.45 3.48
N ARG A 17 -4.46 17.76 3.78
CA ARG A 17 -5.26 18.73 3.01
C ARG A 17 -4.69 18.96 1.62
N GLU A 18 -3.37 19.06 1.48
CA GLU A 18 -2.70 19.18 0.18
C GLU A 18 -2.96 17.96 -0.71
N MET A 19 -2.85 16.75 -0.13
CA MET A 19 -3.15 15.48 -0.81
C MET A 19 -4.61 15.35 -1.21
N GLU A 20 -5.56 15.70 -0.33
CA GLU A 20 -6.98 15.70 -0.67
C GLU A 20 -7.26 16.72 -1.78
N GLY A 21 -6.76 17.95 -1.65
CA GLY A 21 -6.96 19.04 -2.61
C GLY A 21 -6.29 18.82 -3.96
N PHE A 22 -5.33 17.90 -4.06
CA PHE A 22 -4.64 17.62 -5.31
C PHE A 22 -5.58 17.24 -6.46
N GLU A 23 -5.31 17.76 -7.64
CA GLU A 23 -5.89 17.30 -8.89
C GLU A 23 -4.77 17.10 -9.92
N ALA A 24 -4.72 15.91 -10.52
CA ALA A 24 -3.74 15.62 -11.55
C ALA A 24 -4.04 16.43 -12.83
N ALA A 25 -2.99 16.85 -13.55
CA ALA A 25 -3.13 17.66 -14.75
C ALA A 25 -3.94 16.96 -15.86
N ALA A 26 -4.59 17.75 -16.73
CA ALA A 26 -5.36 17.24 -17.86
C ALA A 26 -4.52 16.37 -18.80
N SER A 27 -5.11 15.28 -19.30
CA SER A 27 -4.50 14.42 -20.33
C SER A 27 -4.19 15.24 -21.57
N VAL A 28 -2.98 15.12 -22.11
CA VAL A 28 -2.65 15.68 -23.43
C VAL A 28 -2.76 14.57 -24.46
N ALA A 29 -3.52 14.82 -25.53
CA ALA A 29 -3.65 13.89 -26.64
C ALA A 29 -2.27 13.47 -27.16
N ASN A 30 -2.15 12.21 -27.57
CA ASN A 30 -0.90 11.61 -28.08
C ASN A 30 0.25 11.47 -27.06
N THR A 31 -0.03 11.55 -25.76
CA THR A 31 0.92 11.10 -24.73
C THR A 31 0.52 9.70 -24.25
N GLY A 32 1.46 8.74 -24.29
CA GLY A 32 1.22 7.38 -23.81
C GLY A 32 0.84 7.39 -22.33
N THR A 33 -0.06 6.50 -21.90
CA THR A 33 -0.43 6.40 -20.49
C THR A 33 0.81 6.06 -19.66
N GLY A 34 1.15 6.90 -18.69
CA GLY A 34 2.37 6.77 -17.86
C GLY A 34 3.58 7.57 -18.35
N ALA A 35 3.51 8.26 -19.50
CA ALA A 35 4.60 9.10 -20.00
C ALA A 35 4.77 10.41 -19.21
N ARG A 36 3.71 10.89 -18.53
CA ARG A 36 3.77 12.03 -17.62
C ARG A 36 3.71 11.59 -16.17
N ARG A 37 4.55 12.21 -15.34
CA ARG A 37 4.57 12.08 -13.88
C ARG A 37 3.42 12.84 -13.21
N GLU A 38 2.19 12.66 -13.68
CA GLU A 38 1.01 13.42 -13.21
C GLU A 38 0.74 13.22 -11.70
N GLY A 39 1.25 12.15 -11.09
CA GLY A 39 1.19 11.88 -9.65
C GLY A 39 2.43 12.26 -8.82
N LYS A 40 3.51 12.79 -9.41
CA LYS A 40 4.78 12.99 -8.68
C LYS A 40 4.64 13.93 -7.47
N GLN A 41 3.87 15.01 -7.60
CA GLN A 41 3.66 15.92 -6.47
C GLN A 41 2.91 15.22 -5.33
N PHE A 42 1.91 14.39 -5.68
CA PHE A 42 1.19 13.58 -4.70
C PHE A 42 2.10 12.57 -4.01
N GLU A 43 2.92 11.84 -4.77
CA GLU A 43 3.93 10.92 -4.22
C GLU A 43 4.94 11.64 -3.30
N GLN A 44 5.35 12.87 -3.66
CA GLN A 44 6.21 13.69 -2.81
C GLN A 44 5.51 14.08 -1.50
N TRP A 45 4.23 14.41 -1.53
CA TRP A 45 3.45 14.67 -0.31
C TRP A 45 3.28 13.42 0.53
N VAL A 46 3.01 12.26 -0.07
CA VAL A 46 2.96 10.97 0.64
C VAL A 46 4.30 10.66 1.30
N ALA A 47 5.43 10.87 0.61
CA ALA A 47 6.75 10.68 1.20
C ALA A 47 7.01 11.64 2.38
N ARG A 48 6.58 12.91 2.26
CA ARG A 48 6.64 13.88 3.38
C ARG A 48 5.72 13.49 4.54
N LEU A 49 4.56 12.92 4.24
CA LEU A 49 3.59 12.45 5.24
C LEU A 49 4.22 11.36 6.11
N TRP A 50 4.91 10.40 5.51
CA TRP A 50 5.61 9.35 6.26
C TRP A 50 6.73 9.89 7.14
N ARG A 51 7.47 10.91 6.67
CA ARG A 51 8.48 11.59 7.48
C ARG A 51 7.87 12.36 8.66
N ALA A 52 6.76 13.06 8.42
CA ALA A 52 6.03 13.75 9.48
C ALA A 52 5.45 12.76 10.51
N PHE A 53 4.90 11.64 10.04
CA PHE A 53 4.45 10.54 10.88
C PHE A 53 5.57 9.98 11.77
N ARG A 54 6.75 9.72 11.19
CA ARG A 54 7.95 9.32 11.95
C ARG A 54 8.28 10.32 13.06
N ARG A 55 8.35 11.62 12.75
CA ARG A 55 8.66 12.66 13.75
C ARG A 55 7.62 12.71 14.87
N ALA A 56 6.34 12.56 14.54
CA ALA A 56 5.28 12.51 15.53
C ALA A 56 5.43 11.30 16.47
N ALA A 57 5.82 10.13 15.94
CA ALA A 57 6.12 8.95 16.75
C ALA A 57 7.38 9.14 17.63
N GLU A 58 8.47 9.68 17.07
CA GLU A 58 9.70 10.00 17.81
C GLU A 58 9.42 10.98 18.96
N ALA A 59 8.62 12.03 18.71
CA ALA A 59 8.18 12.99 19.74
C ALA A 59 7.30 12.35 20.82
N GLY A 60 6.57 11.28 20.48
CA GLY A 60 5.83 10.45 21.44
C GLY A 60 6.71 9.50 22.26
N GLY A 61 8.01 9.40 21.96
CA GLY A 61 8.97 8.54 22.65
C GLY A 61 9.32 7.24 21.92
N ALA A 62 8.90 7.05 20.67
CA ALA A 62 9.33 5.90 19.88
C ALA A 62 10.83 6.00 19.53
N GLN A 63 11.55 4.89 19.67
CA GLN A 63 12.90 4.77 19.15
C GLN A 63 12.86 4.57 17.64
N ALA A 64 13.72 5.25 16.89
CA ALA A 64 13.72 5.20 15.43
C ALA A 64 15.06 4.73 14.87
N GLU A 65 15.00 3.76 13.98
CA GLU A 65 16.12 3.25 13.20
C GLU A 65 15.74 3.27 11.72
N VAL A 66 16.70 3.52 10.83
CA VAL A 66 16.50 3.40 9.39
C VAL A 66 17.09 2.08 8.93
N VAL A 67 16.25 1.24 8.34
CA VAL A 67 16.61 -0.10 7.86
C VAL A 67 16.51 -0.17 6.33
N ALA A 68 17.33 -1.04 5.74
CA ALA A 68 17.30 -1.29 4.31
C ALA A 68 16.09 -2.15 3.92
N GLY A 69 15.36 -1.73 2.89
CA GLY A 69 14.35 -2.56 2.22
C GLY A 69 14.92 -3.27 0.98
N VAL A 70 14.02 -3.85 0.17
CA VAL A 70 14.39 -4.43 -1.13
C VAL A 70 14.71 -3.33 -2.15
N GLY A 71 15.86 -3.47 -2.82
CA GLY A 71 16.37 -2.50 -3.79
C GLY A 71 16.82 -1.19 -3.12
N ALA A 72 16.43 -0.04 -3.68
CA ALA A 72 16.78 1.27 -3.16
C ALA A 72 15.84 1.77 -2.04
N ARG A 73 14.90 0.95 -1.58
CA ARG A 73 13.92 1.36 -0.55
C ARG A 73 14.54 1.41 0.84
N ARG A 74 13.98 2.29 1.67
CA ARG A 74 14.34 2.47 3.06
C ARG A 74 13.07 2.54 3.89
N TYR A 75 13.15 2.03 5.11
CA TYR A 75 12.05 2.06 6.06
C TYR A 75 12.55 2.62 7.39
N ALA A 76 11.72 3.46 8.02
CA ALA A 76 11.91 3.83 9.41
C ALA A 76 11.23 2.77 10.29
N LYS A 77 12.01 2.06 11.09
CA LYS A 77 11.55 1.17 12.14
C LYS A 77 11.37 2.00 13.41
N LEU A 78 10.11 2.18 13.80
CA LEU A 78 9.71 2.92 15.00
C LEU A 78 9.30 1.92 16.07
N THR A 79 9.97 1.93 17.22
CA THR A 79 9.83 0.91 18.25
C THR A 79 9.41 1.51 19.58
N VAL A 80 8.41 0.87 20.20
CA VAL A 80 7.89 1.17 21.53
C VAL A 80 7.73 -0.16 22.27
N GLU A 81 8.51 -0.36 23.33
CA GLU A 81 8.60 -1.65 24.02
C GLU A 81 8.92 -2.80 23.05
N THR A 82 8.04 -3.80 22.92
CA THR A 82 8.19 -4.94 22.00
C THR A 82 7.61 -4.70 20.62
N ARG A 83 6.91 -3.58 20.40
CA ARG A 83 6.17 -3.27 19.18
C ARG A 83 7.01 -2.40 18.27
N SER A 84 7.18 -2.83 17.03
CA SER A 84 7.83 -2.08 15.97
C SER A 84 6.88 -1.90 14.78
N ILE A 85 6.81 -0.69 14.26
CA ILE A 85 6.22 -0.40 12.95
C ILE A 85 7.32 0.01 11.98
N PHE A 86 7.28 -0.55 10.77
CA PHE A 86 8.14 -0.14 9.68
C PHE A 86 7.29 0.70 8.72
N VAL A 87 7.68 1.94 8.51
CA VAL A 87 7.00 2.86 7.58
C VAL A 87 7.97 3.32 6.49
N PRO A 88 7.48 3.64 5.27
CA PRO A 88 8.33 4.15 4.21
C PRO A 88 9.13 5.38 4.66
N THR A 89 10.37 5.51 4.17
CA THR A 89 11.16 6.73 4.38
C THR A 89 11.97 7.09 3.15
N TRP A 90 12.71 8.21 3.19
CA TRP A 90 13.49 8.65 2.05
C TRP A 90 14.64 7.69 1.75
N LYS A 91 14.89 7.45 0.45
CA LYS A 91 15.95 6.56 0.00
C LYS A 91 17.35 7.08 0.35
N GLU A 92 17.46 8.39 0.56
CA GLU A 92 18.66 9.10 0.96
C GLU A 92 18.95 9.02 2.47
N ASP A 93 17.97 8.59 3.29
CA ASP A 93 18.20 8.46 4.73
C ASP A 93 19.27 7.36 4.97
N PRO A 94 20.31 7.67 5.77
CA PRO A 94 21.38 6.73 6.02
C PRO A 94 20.84 5.52 6.80
N VAL A 95 21.18 4.31 6.36
CA VAL A 95 20.83 3.09 7.07
C VAL A 95 21.61 3.09 8.38
N THR A 96 20.89 3.11 9.50
CA THR A 96 21.49 3.13 10.84
C THR A 96 21.74 1.73 11.38
N ASP A 97 21.01 0.72 10.86
CA ASP A 97 21.27 -0.69 11.13
C ASP A 97 21.37 -1.47 9.81
N PRO A 98 22.58 -1.69 9.28
CA PRO A 98 22.78 -2.43 8.03
C PRO A 98 22.57 -3.94 8.18
N ASN A 99 22.53 -4.45 9.41
CA ASN A 99 22.34 -5.86 9.73
C ASN A 99 20.92 -6.18 10.20
N ALA A 100 20.09 -5.17 10.50
CA ALA A 100 18.66 -5.33 10.66
C ALA A 100 18.14 -6.07 9.44
N GLU A 101 17.63 -7.28 9.68
CA GLU A 101 17.27 -8.24 8.65
C GLU A 101 16.59 -7.58 7.46
N ARG A 102 17.03 -7.94 6.25
CA ARG A 102 16.25 -7.76 5.02
C ARG A 102 15.04 -8.69 5.09
N SER A 103 14.12 -8.40 5.98
CA SER A 103 12.97 -9.24 6.23
C SER A 103 12.12 -9.26 4.96
N ARG A 104 11.71 -10.47 4.54
CA ARG A 104 10.71 -10.66 3.47
C ARG A 104 9.41 -9.91 3.73
N TRP A 105 9.18 -9.45 4.96
CA TRP A 105 8.04 -8.59 5.30
C TRP A 105 8.11 -7.23 4.60
N LEU A 106 9.29 -6.71 4.26
CA LEU A 106 9.47 -5.42 3.56
C LEU A 106 9.43 -5.54 2.02
N GLU A 107 9.18 -6.75 1.48
CA GLU A 107 9.00 -6.95 0.04
C GLU A 107 7.74 -6.23 -0.47
N VAL A 108 7.85 -5.60 -1.63
CA VAL A 108 6.71 -4.95 -2.32
C VAL A 108 6.58 -5.39 -3.77
N ALA A 109 7.51 -6.21 -4.24
CA ALA A 109 7.50 -6.81 -5.57
C ALA A 109 7.54 -8.32 -5.39
N PHE A 110 6.62 -9.02 -6.06
CA PHE A 110 6.37 -10.44 -5.92
C PHE A 110 6.46 -11.07 -7.30
N GLY A 111 7.36 -12.03 -7.47
CA GLY A 111 7.53 -12.75 -8.73
C GLY A 111 6.25 -13.50 -9.08
N VAL A 112 5.76 -13.35 -10.32
CA VAL A 112 4.58 -14.10 -10.77
C VAL A 112 4.85 -15.60 -10.72
N SER A 113 6.08 -16.03 -11.02
CA SER A 113 6.51 -17.42 -10.85
C SER A 113 6.39 -17.92 -9.40
N ASP A 114 6.71 -17.09 -8.41
CA ASP A 114 6.61 -17.47 -6.99
C ASP A 114 5.14 -17.64 -6.57
N LEU A 115 4.27 -16.74 -7.05
CA LEU A 115 2.83 -16.78 -6.78
C LEU A 115 2.21 -18.05 -7.39
N ILE A 116 2.48 -18.30 -8.67
CA ILE A 116 2.01 -19.51 -9.37
C ILE A 116 2.57 -20.78 -8.73
N GLY A 117 3.85 -20.78 -8.34
CA GLY A 117 4.51 -21.91 -7.70
C GLY A 117 3.86 -22.30 -6.37
N ALA A 118 3.34 -21.33 -5.61
CA ALA A 118 2.59 -21.57 -4.39
C ALA A 118 1.16 -22.08 -4.66
N PHE A 119 0.46 -21.46 -5.61
CA PHE A 119 -0.86 -21.89 -6.06
C PHE A 119 -1.15 -21.34 -7.47
N PRO A 120 -1.63 -22.14 -8.44
CA PRO A 120 -2.02 -23.54 -8.32
C PRO A 120 -0.88 -24.56 -8.48
N THR A 121 0.39 -24.13 -8.46
CA THR A 121 1.61 -24.81 -8.95
C THR A 121 1.83 -24.66 -10.46
N GLU A 122 3.09 -24.68 -10.88
CA GLU A 122 3.47 -24.57 -12.29
C GLU A 122 2.88 -25.68 -13.16
N ALA A 123 2.94 -26.93 -12.70
CA ALA A 123 2.39 -28.06 -13.44
C ALA A 123 0.88 -27.93 -13.65
N GLU A 124 0.16 -27.45 -12.65
CA GLU A 124 -1.28 -27.23 -12.74
C GLU A 124 -1.61 -26.02 -13.63
N ALA A 125 -0.84 -24.94 -13.54
CA ALA A 125 -0.99 -23.77 -14.41
C ALA A 125 -0.76 -24.13 -15.88
N ILE A 126 0.26 -24.95 -16.18
CA ILE A 126 0.48 -25.49 -17.52
C ILE A 126 -0.73 -26.33 -17.96
N ARG A 127 -1.18 -27.26 -17.12
CA ARG A 127 -2.29 -28.16 -17.44
C ARG A 127 -3.61 -27.44 -17.72
N GLN A 128 -3.93 -26.41 -16.93
CA GLN A 128 -5.21 -25.70 -17.03
C GLN A 128 -5.19 -24.53 -18.01
N TYR A 129 -4.09 -23.77 -18.07
CA TYR A 129 -4.08 -22.45 -18.70
C TYR A 129 -3.14 -22.33 -19.90
N ALA A 130 -2.24 -23.29 -20.12
CA ALA A 130 -1.37 -23.22 -21.29
C ALA A 130 -2.19 -23.34 -22.58
N PRO A 131 -1.92 -22.47 -23.58
CA PRO A 131 -2.55 -22.61 -24.88
C PRO A 131 -2.11 -23.92 -25.54
N GLN A 132 -2.97 -24.46 -26.42
CA GLN A 132 -2.65 -25.67 -27.17
C GLN A 132 -1.61 -25.44 -28.28
N THR A 133 -1.51 -24.20 -28.77
CA THR A 133 -0.63 -23.84 -29.89
C THR A 133 0.05 -22.49 -29.65
N GLY A 134 1.21 -22.28 -30.28
CA GLY A 134 1.96 -21.03 -30.22
C GLY A 134 3.16 -21.09 -29.28
N PHE A 135 3.84 -19.95 -29.13
CA PHE A 135 5.14 -19.87 -28.45
C PHE A 135 5.07 -20.29 -26.97
N TYR A 136 3.97 -19.98 -26.29
CA TYR A 136 3.76 -20.29 -24.87
C TYR A 136 2.95 -21.58 -24.64
N ALA A 137 2.86 -22.48 -25.61
CA ALA A 137 2.08 -23.71 -25.48
C ALA A 137 2.76 -24.76 -24.62
N GLY A 138 1.95 -25.56 -23.91
CA GLY A 138 2.41 -26.67 -23.07
C GLY A 138 3.50 -26.27 -22.08
N ALA A 139 4.60 -27.03 -22.07
CA ALA A 139 5.72 -26.82 -21.15
C ALA A 139 6.42 -25.44 -21.29
N ASN A 140 6.19 -24.70 -22.39
CA ASN A 140 6.74 -23.36 -22.59
C ASN A 140 5.92 -22.26 -21.91
N TYR A 141 4.74 -22.59 -21.34
CA TYR A 141 3.87 -21.61 -20.69
C TYR A 141 4.55 -20.77 -19.60
N PRO A 142 5.48 -21.30 -18.77
CA PRO A 142 6.19 -20.49 -17.79
C PRO A 142 7.00 -19.33 -18.37
N ALA A 143 7.42 -19.42 -19.64
CA ALA A 143 8.10 -18.33 -20.33
C ALA A 143 7.21 -17.08 -20.50
N LEU A 144 5.88 -17.21 -20.42
CA LEU A 144 4.93 -16.11 -20.49
C LEU A 144 5.08 -15.14 -19.31
N TYR A 145 5.36 -15.68 -18.12
CA TYR A 145 5.39 -14.91 -16.88
C TYR A 145 6.76 -14.88 -16.20
N ASN A 146 7.76 -15.56 -16.76
CA ASN A 146 9.11 -15.55 -16.24
C ASN A 146 9.67 -14.11 -16.17
N GLY A 147 10.24 -13.73 -15.02
CA GLY A 147 10.75 -12.40 -14.77
C GLY A 147 9.69 -11.31 -14.56
N LEU A 148 8.40 -11.62 -14.66
CA LEU A 148 7.32 -10.67 -14.37
C LEU A 148 7.06 -10.60 -12.87
N THR A 149 6.65 -9.41 -12.41
CA THR A 149 6.34 -9.16 -10.99
C THR A 149 5.03 -8.42 -10.82
N THR A 150 4.26 -8.82 -9.83
CA THR A 150 3.24 -7.95 -9.19
C THR A 150 3.96 -6.98 -8.27
N LYS A 151 3.64 -5.68 -8.32
CA LYS A 151 4.33 -4.65 -7.53
C LYS A 151 3.36 -3.66 -6.92
N PHE A 152 3.55 -3.39 -5.64
CA PHE A 152 2.89 -2.32 -4.89
C PHE A 152 3.85 -1.15 -4.71
N ASP A 153 3.31 0.04 -4.47
CA ASP A 153 4.11 1.25 -4.32
C ASP A 153 5.03 1.13 -3.09
N ASP A 154 4.45 0.72 -1.96
CA ASP A 154 5.17 0.56 -0.70
C ASP A 154 4.51 -0.42 0.28
N THR A 155 5.03 -0.50 1.52
CA THR A 155 4.42 -1.30 2.58
C THR A 155 4.60 -0.66 3.97
N VAL A 156 3.67 -0.96 4.87
CA VAL A 156 3.84 -0.78 6.32
C VAL A 156 3.84 -2.16 6.96
N VAL A 157 4.75 -2.40 7.90
CA VAL A 157 4.87 -3.68 8.60
C VAL A 157 4.72 -3.47 10.09
N LEU A 158 3.92 -4.31 10.74
CA LEU A 158 3.62 -4.27 12.17
C LEU A 158 4.18 -5.53 12.81
N VAL A 159 5.13 -5.39 13.74
CA VAL A 159 5.85 -6.49 14.40
C VAL A 159 5.75 -6.32 15.91
N ASP A 160 5.48 -7.40 16.63
CA ASP A 160 5.49 -7.39 18.08
C ASP A 160 6.23 -8.63 18.59
N GLY A 161 7.27 -8.40 19.40
CA GLY A 161 8.12 -9.48 19.91
C GLY A 161 8.76 -10.32 18.79
N HIS A 162 9.21 -9.67 17.71
CA HIS A 162 9.75 -10.31 16.50
C HIS A 162 8.75 -11.17 15.70
N VAL A 163 7.44 -11.07 15.97
CA VAL A 163 6.40 -11.75 15.19
C VAL A 163 5.70 -10.74 14.29
N LEU A 164 5.61 -11.05 12.99
CA LEU A 164 4.77 -10.29 12.06
C LEU A 164 3.31 -10.35 12.51
N ARG A 165 2.77 -9.21 12.93
CA ARG A 165 1.35 -9.06 13.28
C ARG A 165 0.50 -8.71 12.08
N GLU A 166 1.01 -7.87 11.19
CA GLU A 166 0.31 -7.47 9.97
C GLU A 166 1.29 -6.86 8.96
N LYS A 167 1.14 -7.24 7.69
CA LYS A 167 1.74 -6.53 6.55
C LYS A 167 0.65 -5.73 5.86
N ILE A 168 0.86 -4.44 5.66
CA ILE A 168 -0.03 -3.55 4.93
C ILE A 168 0.66 -3.20 3.61
N LEU A 169 0.10 -3.63 2.49
CA LEU A 169 0.54 -3.19 1.16
C LEU A 169 -0.07 -1.81 0.89
N LEU A 170 0.74 -0.92 0.34
CA LEU A 170 0.36 0.45 0.04
C LEU A 170 0.27 0.65 -1.47
N GLU A 171 -0.84 1.22 -1.90
CA GLU A 171 -1.05 1.65 -3.28
C GLU A 171 -1.41 3.14 -3.29
N TYR A 172 -0.69 3.93 -4.07
CA TYR A 172 -0.89 5.36 -4.20
C TYR A 172 -1.59 5.66 -5.52
N LYS A 173 -2.71 6.39 -5.46
CA LYS A 173 -3.52 6.69 -6.66
C LYS A 173 -3.86 8.15 -6.77
N THR A 174 -3.82 8.67 -7.98
CA THR A 174 -4.31 10.01 -8.28
C THR A 174 -5.33 9.94 -9.40
N ALA A 175 -6.46 10.62 -9.21
CA ALA A 175 -7.47 10.84 -10.22
C ALA A 175 -7.51 12.31 -10.63
N LYS A 176 -8.11 12.53 -11.79
CA LYS A 176 -8.47 13.84 -12.33
C LYS A 176 -9.89 13.79 -12.85
N SER A 177 -10.47 14.96 -13.06
CA SER A 177 -11.77 15.08 -13.70
C SER A 177 -11.66 15.24 -15.22
N SER A 178 -12.53 14.55 -15.95
CA SER A 178 -12.88 14.93 -17.31
C SER A 178 -13.97 16.00 -17.23
N ALA A 179 -13.69 17.19 -17.77
CA ALA A 179 -14.61 18.34 -17.82
C ALA A 179 -15.19 18.75 -16.44
N GLY A 180 -14.47 18.53 -15.33
CA GLY A 180 -14.92 18.90 -13.98
C GLY A 180 -16.12 18.10 -13.46
N ARG A 181 -16.53 17.01 -14.12
CA ARG A 181 -17.79 16.30 -13.80
C ARG A 181 -17.59 14.85 -13.36
N GLN A 182 -16.71 14.12 -14.03
CA GLN A 182 -16.53 12.68 -13.83
C GLN A 182 -15.05 12.35 -13.71
N VAL A 183 -14.71 11.31 -12.93
CA VAL A 183 -13.33 10.82 -12.89
C VAL A 183 -12.97 10.18 -14.24
N ASP A 184 -11.76 10.43 -14.72
CA ASP A 184 -11.26 9.90 -15.98
C ASP A 184 -11.20 8.35 -15.99
N GLY A 185 -11.57 7.78 -17.13
CA GLY A 185 -11.97 6.39 -17.28
C GLY A 185 -10.83 5.46 -17.69
N ASN A 186 -10.07 4.97 -16.69
CA ASN A 186 -9.38 3.66 -16.69
C ASN A 186 -8.58 3.42 -15.39
N ALA A 187 -8.33 4.46 -14.58
CA ALA A 187 -7.53 4.35 -13.36
C ALA A 187 -8.10 3.29 -12.38
N HIS A 188 -9.42 3.18 -12.33
CA HIS A 188 -10.11 2.23 -11.47
C HIS A 188 -10.10 0.80 -11.99
N GLU A 189 -10.13 0.59 -13.30
CA GLU A 189 -10.06 -0.77 -13.88
C GLU A 189 -8.69 -1.40 -13.60
N ARG A 190 -7.63 -0.59 -13.67
CA ARG A 190 -6.28 -1.00 -13.26
C ARG A 190 -6.20 -1.28 -11.76
N LEU A 191 -6.86 -0.46 -10.94
CA LEU A 191 -6.91 -0.70 -9.50
C LEU A 191 -7.68 -1.99 -9.16
N SER A 192 -8.77 -2.32 -9.86
CA SER A 192 -9.47 -3.61 -9.70
C SER A 192 -8.55 -4.80 -9.93
N PHE A 193 -7.72 -4.75 -10.99
CA PHE A 193 -6.73 -5.80 -11.24
C PHE A 193 -5.68 -5.86 -10.13
N GLN A 194 -5.17 -4.71 -9.67
CA GLN A 194 -4.22 -4.63 -8.55
C GLN A 194 -4.80 -5.21 -7.26
N ILE A 195 -6.09 -5.02 -6.99
CA ILE A 195 -6.79 -5.62 -5.83
C ILE A 195 -6.81 -7.15 -5.95
N MET A 196 -7.06 -7.70 -7.13
CA MET A 196 -6.97 -9.15 -7.35
C MET A 196 -5.55 -9.66 -7.13
N GLN A 197 -4.53 -8.93 -7.60
CA GLN A 197 -3.15 -9.28 -7.33
C GLN A 197 -2.78 -9.21 -5.84
N TYR A 198 -3.41 -8.30 -5.08
CA TYR A 198 -3.29 -8.28 -3.63
C TYR A 198 -3.82 -9.56 -2.99
N LEU A 199 -4.93 -10.13 -3.46
CA LEU A 199 -5.46 -11.38 -2.91
C LEU A 199 -4.42 -12.51 -3.01
N GLU A 200 -3.73 -12.61 -4.14
CA GLU A 200 -2.65 -13.60 -4.34
C GLU A 200 -1.50 -13.38 -3.34
N VAL A 201 -1.07 -12.13 -3.15
CA VAL A 201 0.01 -11.81 -2.21
C VAL A 201 -0.42 -12.00 -0.75
N ALA A 202 -1.67 -11.71 -0.43
CA ALA A 202 -2.20 -11.79 0.93
C ALA A 202 -2.10 -13.21 1.51
N THR A 203 -2.24 -14.23 0.66
CA THR A 203 -2.13 -15.66 1.05
C THR A 203 -0.74 -16.05 1.57
N ARG A 204 0.30 -15.23 1.30
CA ARG A 204 1.68 -15.49 1.73
C ARG A 204 1.99 -15.04 3.16
N TYR A 205 1.04 -14.39 3.84
CA TYR A 205 1.24 -13.83 5.17
C TYR A 205 0.07 -14.18 6.08
N THR A 206 0.34 -14.38 7.38
CA THR A 206 -0.69 -14.68 8.38
C THR A 206 -1.77 -13.59 8.44
N LYS A 207 -1.36 -12.34 8.26
CA LYS A 207 -2.27 -11.20 8.11
C LYS A 207 -1.68 -10.20 7.13
N CYS A 208 -2.37 -10.01 6.02
CA CYS A 208 -2.04 -8.99 5.03
C CYS A 208 -3.26 -8.09 4.81
N SER A 209 -3.02 -6.80 4.63
CA SER A 209 -4.06 -5.86 4.23
C SER A 209 -3.60 -4.96 3.10
N LEU A 210 -4.55 -4.34 2.41
CA LEU A 210 -4.30 -3.36 1.36
C LEU A 210 -4.81 -2.00 1.82
N MET A 211 -3.97 -0.97 1.74
CA MET A 211 -4.36 0.41 1.96
C MET A 211 -4.11 1.21 0.68
N VAL A 212 -5.18 1.77 0.12
CA VAL A 212 -5.06 2.69 -1.01
C VAL A 212 -5.15 4.12 -0.51
N ILE A 213 -4.09 4.88 -0.73
CA ILE A 213 -4.01 6.31 -0.43
C ILE A 213 -4.21 7.03 -1.76
N ALA A 214 -5.33 7.73 -1.90
CA ALA A 214 -5.70 8.37 -3.16
C ALA A 214 -6.09 9.83 -2.95
N ASN A 215 -5.97 10.72 -3.93
CA ASN A 215 -6.39 12.12 -3.77
C ASN A 215 -7.93 12.30 -3.67
N GLY A 216 -8.39 13.49 -3.27
CA GLY A 216 -9.81 13.77 -3.08
C GLY A 216 -10.64 13.80 -4.37
N ALA A 217 -10.02 13.76 -5.55
CA ALA A 217 -10.75 13.69 -6.82
C ALA A 217 -11.66 12.45 -6.93
N PHE A 218 -11.29 11.34 -6.28
CA PHE A 218 -12.07 10.10 -6.27
C PHE A 218 -13.44 10.24 -5.56
N VAL A 219 -13.57 11.21 -4.66
CA VAL A 219 -14.81 11.50 -3.91
C VAL A 219 -15.53 12.76 -4.41
N ARG A 220 -14.78 13.75 -4.94
CA ARG A 220 -15.36 15.01 -5.42
C ARG A 220 -16.16 14.87 -6.71
N TYR A 221 -15.73 14.00 -7.63
CA TYR A 221 -16.34 13.87 -8.95
C TYR A 221 -17.19 12.61 -9.07
N ARG A 222 -18.14 12.62 -10.01
CA ARG A 222 -19.02 11.47 -10.25
C ARG A 222 -18.19 10.26 -10.63
N ASN A 223 -18.31 9.22 -9.82
CA ASN A 223 -17.50 8.01 -9.94
C ASN A 223 -18.21 6.82 -9.28
N LYS A 224 -18.47 5.76 -10.04
CA LYS A 224 -19.05 4.52 -9.50
C LYS A 224 -18.06 3.71 -8.68
N TYR A 225 -16.76 3.85 -8.97
CA TYR A 225 -15.75 2.92 -8.50
C TYR A 225 -15.34 3.16 -7.05
N HIS A 226 -15.28 4.42 -6.59
CA HIS A 226 -14.96 4.70 -5.19
C HIS A 226 -15.97 4.02 -4.25
N VAL A 227 -17.27 4.24 -4.45
CA VAL A 227 -18.33 3.60 -3.67
C VAL A 227 -18.30 2.08 -3.84
N ASN A 228 -18.15 1.57 -5.07
CA ASN A 228 -18.13 0.14 -5.31
C ASN A 228 -16.94 -0.56 -4.64
N PHE A 229 -15.77 0.06 -4.54
CA PHE A 229 -14.63 -0.51 -3.82
C PHE A 229 -14.89 -0.61 -2.33
N HIS A 230 -15.54 0.37 -1.71
CA HIS A 230 -15.99 0.24 -0.32
C HIS A 230 -17.00 -0.91 -0.15
N VAL A 231 -18.02 -0.98 -1.00
CA VAL A 231 -19.02 -2.06 -0.95
C VAL A 231 -18.39 -3.44 -1.18
N GLN A 232 -17.44 -3.54 -2.12
CA GLN A 232 -16.70 -4.79 -2.37
C GLN A 232 -15.83 -5.15 -1.17
N ALA A 233 -15.10 -4.19 -0.59
CA ALA A 233 -14.31 -4.41 0.60
C ALA A 233 -15.19 -4.92 1.76
N ASP A 234 -16.33 -4.25 2.02
CA ASP A 234 -17.29 -4.66 3.05
C ASP A 234 -17.78 -6.09 2.82
N ARG A 235 -18.17 -6.44 1.58
CA ARG A 235 -18.60 -7.80 1.24
C ARG A 235 -17.49 -8.83 1.43
N LEU A 236 -16.26 -8.46 1.10
CA LEU A 236 -15.10 -9.34 1.24
C LEU A 236 -14.61 -9.45 2.69
N THR A 237 -14.99 -8.54 3.61
CA THR A 237 -14.67 -8.69 5.05
C THR A 237 -15.28 -9.94 5.68
N ASN A 238 -16.29 -10.56 5.05
CA ASN A 238 -16.79 -11.88 5.45
C ASN A 238 -15.70 -12.97 5.39
N PHE A 239 -14.65 -12.76 4.60
CA PHE A 239 -13.45 -13.58 4.62
C PHE A 239 -12.48 -12.99 5.64
N GLY A 240 -12.32 -13.65 6.79
CA GLY A 240 -11.54 -13.11 7.93
C GLY A 240 -10.06 -12.78 7.65
N TRP A 241 -9.51 -13.25 6.52
CA TRP A 241 -8.17 -12.91 6.04
C TRP A 241 -8.13 -11.65 5.16
N PHE A 242 -9.26 -11.20 4.63
CA PHE A 242 -9.32 -10.04 3.75
C PHE A 242 -9.45 -8.75 4.56
N SER A 243 -8.56 -7.80 4.32
CA SER A 243 -8.67 -6.44 4.84
C SER A 243 -8.21 -5.42 3.81
N MET A 244 -9.11 -4.54 3.39
CA MET A 244 -8.81 -3.48 2.44
C MET A 244 -9.38 -2.16 2.95
N GLN A 245 -8.61 -1.08 2.81
CA GLN A 245 -9.00 0.27 3.17
C GLN A 245 -8.70 1.24 2.03
N HIS A 246 -9.52 2.29 1.97
CA HIS A 246 -9.34 3.42 1.07
C HIS A 246 -9.34 4.71 1.90
N ALA A 247 -8.43 5.62 1.58
CA ALA A 247 -8.45 6.99 2.09
C ALA A 247 -8.28 7.98 0.94
N CYS A 248 -9.28 8.86 0.81
CA CYS A 248 -9.32 9.95 -0.16
C CYS A 248 -9.42 11.33 0.51
N THR A 249 -9.83 11.36 1.77
CA THR A 249 -10.10 12.58 2.55
C THR A 249 -9.18 12.72 3.76
N VAL A 250 -9.04 13.94 4.27
CA VAL A 250 -8.28 14.27 5.48
C VAL A 250 -8.70 13.37 6.65
N ALA A 251 -10.00 13.17 6.86
CA ALA A 251 -10.52 12.31 7.92
C ALA A 251 -10.06 10.86 7.77
N GLU A 252 -10.00 10.34 6.54
CA GLU A 252 -9.60 8.96 6.30
C GLU A 252 -8.08 8.75 6.42
N TYR A 253 -7.26 9.68 5.91
CA TYR A 253 -5.81 9.62 6.09
C TYR A 253 -5.45 9.70 7.58
N THR A 254 -6.02 10.66 8.30
CA THR A 254 -5.73 10.88 9.72
C THR A 254 -6.19 9.71 10.57
N ARG A 255 -7.35 9.09 10.26
CA ARG A 255 -7.81 7.87 10.92
C ARG A 255 -6.83 6.72 10.72
N PHE A 256 -6.33 6.52 9.49
CA PHE A 256 -5.35 5.48 9.21
C PHE A 256 -4.04 5.70 10.00
N LEU A 257 -3.47 6.91 9.96
CA LEU A 257 -2.25 7.26 10.69
C LEU A 257 -2.43 7.15 12.21
N THR A 258 -3.56 7.64 12.74
CA THR A 258 -3.88 7.51 14.18
C THR A 258 -3.99 6.05 14.58
N GLY A 259 -4.57 5.19 13.74
CA GLY A 259 -4.63 3.75 13.99
C GLY A 259 -3.25 3.09 14.06
N LEU A 260 -2.28 3.54 13.25
CA LEU A 260 -0.90 3.07 13.33
C LEU A 260 -0.22 3.49 14.64
N LEU A 261 -0.41 4.75 15.06
CA LEU A 261 0.14 5.24 16.34
C LEU A 261 -0.52 4.54 17.53
N ALA A 262 -1.84 4.39 17.54
CA ALA A 262 -2.56 3.69 18.60
C ALA A 262 -2.09 2.22 18.72
N TRP A 263 -1.86 1.54 17.59
CA TRP A 263 -1.27 0.19 17.64
C TRP A 263 0.14 0.21 18.25
N LEU A 264 0.99 1.13 17.81
CA LEU A 264 2.38 1.21 18.28
C LEU A 264 2.47 1.53 19.77
N PHE A 265 1.70 2.49 20.27
CA PHE A 265 1.80 3.00 21.63
C PHE A 265 0.87 2.28 22.63
N GLU A 266 -0.36 1.96 22.23
CA GLU A 266 -1.39 1.39 23.12
C GLU A 266 -1.63 -0.11 22.90
N GLY A 267 -1.26 -0.63 21.73
CA GLY A 267 -1.45 -2.06 21.39
C GLY A 267 -2.86 -2.33 20.90
N THR A 268 -3.64 -1.25 20.72
CA THR A 268 -4.98 -1.27 20.17
C THR A 268 -4.91 -1.88 18.76
N PRO A 269 -5.64 -2.98 18.49
CA PRO A 269 -5.73 -3.52 17.14
C PRO A 269 -6.19 -2.42 16.19
N ARG A 270 -5.57 -2.33 15.00
CA ARG A 270 -6.09 -1.42 13.99
C ARG A 270 -7.52 -1.84 13.66
N VAL A 271 -8.46 -0.96 13.94
CA VAL A 271 -9.86 -1.16 13.54
C VAL A 271 -9.84 -1.10 12.01
N GLY A 272 -10.06 -2.25 11.37
CA GLY A 272 -10.48 -2.26 9.97
C GLY A 272 -11.79 -1.48 9.85
N TRP A 273 -12.26 -1.20 8.64
CA TRP A 273 -13.61 -0.63 8.51
C TRP A 273 -14.72 -1.51 9.15
N SER A 274 -14.40 -2.74 9.57
CA SER A 274 -15.25 -3.63 10.35
C SER A 274 -15.02 -3.55 11.87
N ALA A 275 -15.79 -2.69 12.51
CA ALA A 275 -16.45 -2.98 13.77
C ALA A 275 -17.72 -2.12 13.87
N ARG A 276 -18.79 -2.60 13.22
CA ARG A 276 -20.16 -2.40 13.72
C ARG A 276 -20.68 -3.76 14.14
#